data_AF-A0A1E4HKI0-F1
#
_entry.id   AF-A0A1E4HKI0-F1
#
_cell.length_a   1.000
_cell.length_b   1.000
_cell.length_c   1.000
_cell.angle_alpha   90.00
_cell.angle_beta   90.00
_cell.angle_gamma   90.00
#
_symmetry.space_group_name_H-M   'P 1'
#
loop_
_entity.id
_entity.type
_entity.pdbx_description
1 polymer ?
#
loop_
_entity_poly.entity_id
_entity_poly.type
_entity_poly.pdbx_seq_one_letter_code
_entity_poly.pdbx_strand_id
1 'polypeptide(L)'
;MYRRTRKYQARHQRQELAQQDQRPATWQPPHLRRRITIEDFDGEAPRTHVVELYRTPRIDSYRAVVDGREWQPRIGWSRVLDGMRRALPRLLSPRHEDAARG
;
A
#
# COMPACT_ATOMS: atom_id res chain seq x y z
N MET A 1 -6.31 -33.48 -41.74
CA MET A 1 -6.39 -32.14 -41.09
C MET A 1 -6.79 -32.33 -39.63
N TYR A 2 -5.95 -31.90 -38.69
CA TYR A 2 -6.26 -32.04 -37.25
C TYR A 2 -7.21 -30.91 -36.80
N ARG A 3 -8.36 -31.26 -36.21
CA ARG A 3 -9.37 -30.29 -35.75
C ARG A 3 -8.89 -29.63 -34.46
N ARG A 4 -8.42 -28.39 -34.56
CA ARG A 4 -8.07 -27.57 -33.39
C ARG A 4 -9.32 -27.32 -32.54
N THR A 5 -9.23 -27.57 -31.25
CA THR A 5 -10.33 -27.37 -30.31
C THR A 5 -10.43 -25.88 -29.93
N ARG A 6 -11.63 -25.42 -29.53
CA ARG A 6 -11.84 -24.05 -29.03
C ARG A 6 -10.89 -23.70 -27.87
N LYS A 7 -10.60 -24.66 -26.98
CA LYS A 7 -9.64 -24.47 -25.87
C LYS A 7 -8.21 -24.22 -26.37
N TYR A 8 -7.79 -24.94 -27.41
CA TYR A 8 -6.48 -24.76 -28.03
C TYR A 8 -6.35 -23.35 -28.63
N GLN A 9 -7.34 -22.91 -29.41
CA GLN A 9 -7.37 -21.57 -30.00
C GLN A 9 -7.34 -20.46 -28.93
N ALA A 10 -8.12 -20.59 -27.86
CA ALA A 10 -8.13 -19.61 -26.77
C ALA A 10 -6.79 -19.52 -26.02
N ARG A 11 -6.09 -20.65 -25.84
CA ARG A 11 -4.76 -20.67 -25.21
C ARG A 11 -3.71 -20.00 -26.09
N HIS A 12 -3.74 -20.27 -27.39
CA HIS A 12 -2.84 -19.63 -28.36
C HIS A 12 -3.11 -18.13 -28.47
N GLN A 13 -4.37 -17.71 -28.53
CA GLN A 13 -4.74 -16.30 -28.56
C GLN A 13 -4.29 -15.54 -27.29
N ARG A 14 -4.38 -16.15 -26.11
CA ARG A 14 -3.83 -15.55 -24.87
C ARG A 14 -2.31 -15.45 -24.89
N GLN A 15 -1.61 -16.44 -25.44
CA GLN A 15 -0.15 -16.38 -25.60
C GLN A 15 0.26 -15.29 -26.60
N GLU A 16 -0.48 -15.13 -27.70
CA GLU A 16 -0.23 -14.07 -28.69
C GLU A 16 -0.48 -12.69 -28.09
N LEU A 17 -1.58 -12.49 -27.35
CA LEU A 17 -1.86 -11.22 -26.65
C LEU A 17 -0.79 -10.88 -25.60
N ALA A 18 -0.31 -11.88 -24.85
CA ALA A 18 0.78 -11.71 -23.88
C ALA A 18 2.13 -11.40 -24.55
N GLN A 19 2.34 -11.85 -25.79
CA GLN A 19 3.53 -11.51 -26.59
C GLN A 19 3.42 -10.14 -27.26
N GLN A 20 2.21 -9.69 -27.61
CA GLN A 20 1.98 -8.40 -28.27
C GLN A 20 2.08 -7.21 -27.31
N ASP A 21 1.75 -7.36 -26.04
CA ASP A 21 1.85 -6.27 -25.05
C ASP A 21 3.17 -6.29 -24.27
N GLN A 22 4.28 -6.39 -25.00
CA GLN A 22 5.66 -6.24 -24.46
C GLN A 22 6.17 -4.79 -24.50
N ARG A 23 5.30 -3.84 -24.87
CA ARG A 23 5.68 -2.41 -24.86
C ARG A 23 6.05 -2.02 -23.43
N PRO A 24 7.19 -1.36 -23.21
CA PRO A 24 7.53 -0.86 -21.88
C PRO A 24 6.40 0.05 -21.41
N ALA A 25 6.00 -0.10 -20.14
CA ALA A 25 4.98 0.76 -19.55
C ALA A 25 5.37 2.22 -19.80
N THR A 26 4.53 2.96 -20.53
CA THR A 26 4.79 4.35 -20.94
C THR A 26 5.05 5.26 -19.73
N TRP A 27 4.52 4.87 -18.57
CA TRP A 27 4.73 5.56 -17.31
C TRP A 27 5.54 4.70 -16.35
N GLN A 28 6.66 5.24 -15.90
CA GLN A 28 7.41 4.68 -14.77
C GLN A 28 7.11 5.50 -13.51
N PRO A 29 6.67 4.87 -12.41
CA PRO A 29 6.46 5.60 -11.16
C PRO A 29 7.80 6.17 -10.64
N PRO A 30 7.77 7.34 -9.97
CA PRO A 30 8.95 7.88 -9.30
C PRO A 30 9.41 6.93 -8.18
N HIS A 31 10.69 7.03 -7.78
CA HIS A 31 11.26 6.14 -6.75
C HIS A 31 10.51 6.25 -5.42
N LEU A 32 10.34 7.47 -4.91
CA LEU A 32 9.41 7.77 -3.82
C LEU A 32 8.05 8.13 -4.44
N ARG A 33 7.01 7.36 -4.12
CA ARG A 33 5.67 7.57 -4.69
C ARG A 33 4.78 8.41 -3.80
N ARG A 34 4.90 8.24 -2.48
CA ARG A 34 4.17 9.00 -1.47
C ARG A 34 5.01 9.16 -0.21
N ARG A 35 4.82 10.27 0.47
CA ARG A 35 5.26 10.50 1.85
C ARG A 35 4.05 10.97 2.64
N ILE A 36 3.88 10.42 3.84
CA ILE A 36 2.82 10.80 4.77
C ILE A 36 3.52 11.24 6.03
N THR A 37 3.30 12.50 6.40
CA THR A 37 3.80 13.06 7.65
C THR A 37 2.60 13.17 8.59
N ILE A 38 2.77 12.67 9.80
CA ILE A 38 1.77 12.71 10.86
C ILE A 38 2.41 13.47 12.00
N GLU A 39 1.83 14.61 12.35
CA GLU A 39 2.17 15.34 13.55
C GLU A 39 1.13 14.99 14.62
N ASP A 40 1.61 14.35 15.68
CA ASP A 40 0.83 13.84 16.78
C ASP A 40 1.05 14.75 18.01
N PHE A 41 -0.05 15.25 18.55
CA PHE A 41 -0.10 16.15 19.70
C PHE A 41 -0.89 15.54 20.87
N ASP A 42 -1.30 14.28 20.78
CA ASP A 42 -2.14 13.61 21.78
C ASP A 42 -1.32 13.16 23.02
N GLY A 43 0.01 13.10 22.91
CA GLY A 43 0.92 12.76 24.00
C GLY A 43 1.41 13.95 24.83
N GLU A 44 2.27 13.66 25.82
CA GLU A 44 2.90 14.69 26.67
C GLU A 44 3.76 15.69 25.88
N ALA A 45 4.28 15.27 24.72
CA ALA A 45 5.08 16.09 23.84
C ALA A 45 4.72 15.82 22.38
N PRO A 46 4.81 16.84 21.49
CA PRO A 46 4.60 16.66 20.06
C PRO A 46 5.54 15.62 19.47
N ARG A 47 5.01 14.76 18.60
CA ARG A 47 5.77 13.75 17.87
C ARG A 47 5.48 13.84 16.38
N THR A 48 6.48 13.52 15.56
CA THR A 48 6.30 13.45 14.10
C THR A 48 6.65 12.06 13.62
N HIS A 49 5.73 11.45 12.90
CA HIS A 49 5.94 10.18 12.20
C HIS A 49 5.96 10.40 10.70
N VAL A 50 6.95 9.85 10.03
CA VAL A 50 7.11 9.94 8.58
C VAL A 50 7.04 8.55 7.97
N VAL A 51 6.03 8.33 7.13
CA VAL A 51 5.87 7.10 6.34
C VAL A 51 6.19 7.38 4.88
N GLU A 52 7.21 6.70 4.37
CA GLU A 52 7.67 6.81 2.99
C GLU A 52 7.31 5.54 2.21
N LEU A 53 6.67 5.73 1.05
CA LEU A 53 6.21 4.65 0.19
C LEU A 53 6.95 4.69 -1.14
N TYR A 54 7.89 3.76 -1.28
CA TYR A 54 8.74 3.63 -2.45
C TYR A 54 8.10 2.71 -3.51
N ARG A 55 8.42 2.94 -4.79
CA ARG A 55 7.94 2.10 -5.89
C ARG A 55 8.44 0.67 -5.76
N THR A 56 7.62 -0.27 -6.23
CA THR A 56 7.97 -1.69 -6.39
C THR A 56 7.63 -2.11 -7.82
N PRO A 57 8.01 -3.33 -8.26
CA PRO A 57 7.65 -3.82 -9.59
C PRO A 57 6.14 -3.87 -9.86
N ARG A 58 5.29 -3.91 -8.82
CA ARG A 58 3.82 -3.92 -8.96
C ARG A 58 3.25 -2.56 -8.57
N ILE A 59 2.41 -2.02 -9.44
CA ILE A 59 1.91 -0.64 -9.36
C ILE A 59 0.99 -0.36 -8.16
N ASP A 60 0.37 -1.38 -7.57
CA ASP A 60 -0.52 -1.25 -6.40
C ASP A 60 0.20 -1.49 -5.05
N SER A 61 1.51 -1.79 -5.07
CA SER A 61 2.30 -2.07 -3.87
C SER A 61 3.50 -1.13 -3.68
N TYR A 62 3.92 -1.01 -2.42
CA TYR A 62 4.98 -0.10 -1.98
C TYR A 62 5.97 -0.83 -1.08
N ARG A 63 7.23 -0.40 -1.11
CA ARG A 63 8.16 -0.64 0.00
C ARG A 63 7.95 0.49 0.99
N ALA A 64 7.52 0.16 2.20
CA ALA A 64 7.18 1.13 3.24
C ALA A 64 8.31 1.26 4.25
N VAL A 65 8.72 2.50 4.50
CA VAL A 65 9.69 2.89 5.53
C VAL A 65 8.98 3.84 6.49
N VAL A 66 9.13 3.63 7.79
CA VAL A 66 8.55 4.45 8.85
C VAL A 66 9.68 4.98 9.71
N ASP A 67 9.81 6.30 9.84
CA ASP A 67 10.84 6.95 10.64
C ASP A 67 12.26 6.44 10.32
N GLY A 68 12.53 6.24 9.03
CA GLY A 68 13.80 5.72 8.50
C GLY A 68 14.00 4.21 8.64
N ARG A 69 13.08 3.48 9.27
CA ARG A 69 13.14 2.02 9.44
C ARG A 69 12.22 1.31 8.46
N GLU A 70 12.73 0.27 7.81
CA GLU A 70 11.89 -0.53 6.91
C GLU A 70 10.79 -1.22 7.69
N TRP A 71 9.54 -0.98 7.29
CA TRP A 71 8.36 -1.58 7.91
C TRP A 71 7.92 -2.82 7.13
N GLN A 72 7.77 -2.69 5.82
CA GLN A 72 7.41 -3.80 4.93
C GLN A 72 8.03 -3.62 3.55
N PRO A 73 8.70 -4.64 2.99
CA PRO A 73 9.29 -4.55 1.65
C PRO A 73 8.23 -4.49 0.53
N ARG A 74 7.01 -4.98 0.83
CA ARG A 74 5.88 -4.97 -0.10
C ARG A 74 4.55 -4.91 0.63
N ILE A 75 3.88 -3.78 0.58
CA ILE A 75 2.58 -3.54 1.21
C ILE A 75 1.63 -2.78 0.29
N GLY A 76 0.36 -3.17 0.29
CA GLY A 76 -0.69 -2.46 -0.44
C GLY A 76 -1.18 -1.24 0.34
N TRP A 77 -1.74 -0.25 -0.38
CA TRP A 77 -2.21 1.01 0.22
C TRP A 77 -3.18 0.81 1.40
N SER A 78 -4.16 -0.08 1.27
CA SER A 78 -5.14 -0.34 2.33
C SER A 78 -4.50 -0.88 3.61
N ARG A 79 -3.43 -1.69 3.50
CA ARG A 79 -2.72 -2.21 4.67
C ARG A 79 -1.83 -1.14 5.33
N VAL A 80 -1.30 -0.20 4.55
CA VAL A 80 -0.61 0.98 5.10
C VAL A 80 -1.59 1.78 5.96
N LEU A 81 -2.78 2.08 5.44
CA LEU A 81 -3.82 2.81 6.17
C LEU A 81 -4.31 2.05 7.42
N ASP A 82 -4.50 0.73 7.33
CA ASP A 82 -4.87 -0.08 8.50
C ASP A 82 -3.78 -0.06 9.58
N GLY A 83 -2.51 -0.17 9.20
CA GLY A 83 -1.41 -0.09 10.15
C GLY A 83 -1.29 1.29 10.80
N MET A 84 -1.48 2.38 10.03
CA MET A 84 -1.55 3.73 10.60
C MET A 84 -2.68 3.86 11.61
N ARG A 85 -3.88 3.38 11.27
CA ARG A 85 -5.04 3.36 12.19
C ARG A 85 -4.73 2.61 13.49
N ARG A 86 -4.00 1.51 13.43
CA ARG A 86 -3.62 0.72 14.62
C ARG A 86 -2.53 1.38 15.45
N ALA A 87 -1.59 2.07 14.80
CA ALA A 87 -0.48 2.73 15.45
C ALA A 87 -0.86 4.05 16.15
N LEU A 88 -1.95 4.68 15.72
CA LEU A 88 -2.49 5.92 16.30
C LEU A 88 -3.79 5.61 17.06
N PRO A 89 -3.71 5.03 18.27
CA PRO A 89 -4.89 4.69 19.04
C PRO A 89 -5.65 5.94 19.44
N ARG A 90 -6.98 5.86 19.42
CA ARG A 90 -7.84 6.93 19.95
C ARG A 90 -7.70 6.97 21.45
N LEU A 91 -7.25 8.08 22.00
CA LEU A 91 -7.35 8.33 23.43
C LEU A 91 -8.82 8.56 23.81
N LEU A 92 -9.23 8.03 24.95
CA LEU A 92 -10.56 8.30 25.50
C LEU A 92 -10.61 9.75 25.95
N SER A 93 -11.71 10.45 25.62
CA SER A 93 -11.91 11.80 26.12
C SER A 93 -12.09 11.76 27.64
N PRO A 94 -11.68 12.79 28.39
CA PRO A 94 -11.90 12.87 29.85
C PRO A 94 -13.35 12.64 30.29
N ARG A 95 -14.32 13.00 29.44
CA ARG A 95 -15.76 12.77 29.66
C ARG A 95 -16.15 11.28 29.81
N HIS A 96 -15.30 10.36 29.36
CA HIS A 96 -15.51 8.93 29.51
C HIS A 96 -15.19 8.43 30.92
N GLU A 97 -14.31 9.12 31.67
CA GLU A 97 -13.96 8.75 33.04
C GLU A 97 -15.08 9.10 34.03
N ASP A 98 -15.76 10.22 33.81
CA ASP A 98 -16.86 10.70 34.66
C ASP A 98 -18.06 9.72 34.65
N ALA A 99 -18.31 9.06 33.53
CA ALA A 99 -19.40 8.08 33.38
C ALA A 99 -19.14 6.74 34.07
N ALA A 100 -17.89 6.44 34.47
CA ALA A 100 -17.52 5.19 35.12
C ALA A 100 -17.44 5.30 36.66
N ARG A 101 -17.53 6.52 37.21
CA ARG A 101 -17.50 6.81 38.65
C ARG A 101 -18.86 7.25 39.23
N GLY A 102 -19.90 7.31 38.39
CA GLY A 102 -21.28 7.64 38.77
C GLY A 102 -22.16 6.43 38.94
#